data_AF-A0A2T0BDC8-F1
#
_entry.id   AF-A0A2T0BDC8-F1
#
_cell.length_a   1.000
_cell.length_b   1.000
_cell.length_c   1.000
_cell.angle_alpha   90.00
_cell.angle_beta   90.00
_cell.angle_gamma   90.00
#
_symmetry.space_group_name_H-M   'P 1'
#
loop_
_entity.id
_entity.type
_entity.pdbx_description
1 polymer ?
#
loop_
_entity_poly.entity_id
_entity_poly.type
_entity_poly.pdbx_seq_one_letter_code
_entity_poly.pdbx_strand_id
1 'polypeptide(L)'
;MKRTLCVFLIMLVSLTLISCGDSEDKKAVDKSTTTEEEAVTSDTEDAKDTTVDNEKVENSEKQIYIDKLDNINAGLTDLDMLYKGSATDMKTAVNEEYTRWDNALNEIYGVVRTKLSTIEMSNLEKEEFQWIKDKEATAKEASSKFKGGTAEILMYTESLANTTKDRGYELVQKYMTELA
;
A
#
# COMPACT_ATOMS: atom_id res chain seq x y z
N MET A 1 0.64 -38.27 8.67
CA MET A 1 -0.10 -38.64 7.44
C MET A 1 -0.20 -37.41 6.54
N LYS A 2 -0.29 -37.56 5.21
CA LYS A 2 -0.41 -36.41 4.28
C LYS A 2 -1.86 -35.91 4.19
N ARG A 3 -2.08 -34.59 4.12
CA ARG A 3 -3.17 -33.94 3.37
C ARG A 3 -3.05 -32.40 3.41
N THR A 4 -2.14 -31.86 2.60
CA THR A 4 -2.25 -30.47 2.13
C THR A 4 -3.36 -30.43 1.07
N LEU A 5 -4.30 -29.49 1.17
CA LEU A 5 -5.37 -29.30 0.19
C LEU A 5 -5.53 -27.82 -0.13
N CYS A 6 -4.69 -27.30 -1.02
CA CYS A 6 -4.86 -25.95 -1.56
C CYS A 6 -6.03 -25.96 -2.55
N VAL A 7 -7.15 -25.32 -2.19
CA VAL A 7 -8.33 -25.21 -3.06
C VAL A 7 -8.18 -23.99 -3.98
N PHE A 8 -7.68 -24.21 -5.19
CA PHE A 8 -7.67 -23.20 -6.25
C PHE A 8 -8.92 -23.30 -7.13
N LEU A 9 -9.85 -22.35 -6.96
CA LEU A 9 -11.10 -22.15 -7.71
C LEU A 9 -11.39 -20.63 -7.75
N ILE A 10 -11.76 -19.96 -8.84
CA ILE A 10 -11.77 -20.25 -10.30
C ILE A 10 -11.50 -18.90 -11.03
N MET A 11 -11.09 -18.81 -12.29
CA MET A 11 -11.87 -19.11 -13.52
C MET A 11 -10.96 -19.18 -14.74
N LEU A 12 -11.33 -20.02 -15.73
CA LEU A 12 -10.84 -19.90 -17.11
C LEU A 12 -11.70 -18.88 -17.87
N VAL A 13 -11.07 -17.88 -18.48
CA VAL A 13 -11.70 -17.06 -19.53
C VAL A 13 -10.84 -17.15 -20.78
N SER A 14 -11.21 -18.06 -21.69
CA SER A 14 -10.52 -18.29 -22.95
C SER A 14 -11.08 -17.36 -24.05
N LEU A 15 -10.34 -16.32 -24.41
CA LEU A 15 -10.51 -15.63 -25.69
C LEU A 15 -9.33 -15.96 -26.61
N THR A 16 -9.59 -16.82 -27.60
CA THR A 16 -8.65 -17.08 -28.69
C THR A 16 -8.75 -15.98 -29.75
N LEU A 17 -7.65 -15.29 -30.03
CA LEU A 17 -7.47 -14.58 -31.29
C LEU A 17 -6.25 -15.16 -32.01
N ILE A 18 -6.51 -15.87 -33.10
CA ILE A 18 -5.47 -16.33 -34.02
C ILE A 18 -5.04 -15.13 -34.87
N SER A 19 -3.82 -14.66 -34.67
CA SER A 19 -3.12 -13.80 -35.63
C SER A 19 -1.88 -14.54 -36.08
N CYS A 20 -1.92 -15.10 -37.30
CA CYS A 20 -0.79 -15.81 -37.86
C CYS A 20 0.25 -14.80 -38.36
N GLY A 21 1.42 -14.76 -37.72
CA GLY A 21 2.56 -13.95 -38.11
C GLY A 21 3.78 -14.83 -38.27
N ASP A 22 3.94 -15.42 -39.47
CA ASP A 22 4.98 -16.40 -39.76
C ASP A 22 6.34 -15.73 -40.03
N SER A 23 7.42 -16.31 -39.48
CA SER A 23 8.81 -15.86 -39.62
C SER A 23 9.74 -16.94 -39.03
N GLU A 24 10.32 -17.77 -39.90
CA GLU A 24 11.18 -18.89 -39.49
C GLU A 24 12.61 -18.47 -39.08
N ASP A 25 13.27 -19.36 -38.30
CA ASP A 25 14.72 -19.66 -38.38
C ASP A 25 15.71 -18.56 -37.83
N LYS A 26 16.79 -18.81 -37.04
CA LYS A 26 17.74 -19.95 -36.98
C LYS A 26 18.47 -20.12 -35.63
N LYS A 27 18.52 -21.37 -35.15
CA LYS A 27 19.71 -22.21 -34.81
C LYS A 27 20.90 -21.71 -33.92
N ALA A 28 21.38 -22.64 -33.08
CA ALA A 28 22.72 -22.77 -32.44
C ALA A 28 23.00 -21.99 -31.12
N VAL A 29 23.97 -22.35 -30.25
CA VAL A 29 24.49 -23.63 -29.64
C VAL A 29 25.83 -23.32 -28.94
N ASP A 30 26.17 -24.10 -27.89
CA ASP A 30 27.41 -24.06 -27.07
C ASP A 30 27.61 -22.81 -26.17
N LYS A 31 28.28 -22.78 -25.00
CA LYS A 31 28.94 -23.73 -24.04
C LYS A 31 30.35 -23.24 -23.69
N SER A 32 30.83 -23.60 -22.48
CA SER A 32 32.19 -23.42 -21.92
C SER A 32 32.43 -22.09 -21.15
N THR A 33 33.23 -21.98 -20.08
CA THR A 33 33.43 -22.78 -18.81
C THR A 33 34.67 -22.24 -18.05
N THR A 34 34.60 -22.09 -16.71
CA THR A 34 35.74 -21.91 -15.71
C THR A 34 36.45 -20.52 -15.73
N THR A 35 36.53 -19.70 -14.66
CA THR A 35 37.26 -19.75 -13.32
C THR A 35 38.79 -19.51 -13.52
N GLU A 36 39.63 -18.91 -12.65
CA GLU A 36 39.70 -18.46 -11.22
C GLU A 36 39.37 -16.93 -11.02
N GLU A 37 39.48 -16.17 -9.89
CA GLU A 37 40.26 -16.14 -8.61
C GLU A 37 41.75 -15.71 -8.74
N GLU A 38 42.44 -14.93 -7.87
CA GLU A 38 42.35 -14.46 -6.44
C GLU A 38 42.40 -12.89 -6.31
N ALA A 39 41.92 -12.16 -5.28
CA ALA A 39 42.19 -12.04 -3.82
C ALA A 39 43.44 -11.22 -3.37
N VAL A 40 43.29 -10.40 -2.31
CA VAL A 40 44.24 -10.08 -1.19
C VAL A 40 43.69 -8.92 -0.32
N THR A 41 44.00 -8.93 0.98
CA THR A 41 43.46 -8.04 2.04
C THR A 41 44.47 -7.00 2.56
N SER A 42 43.99 -6.01 3.32
CA SER A 42 44.78 -5.33 4.37
C SER A 42 43.83 -4.72 5.41
N ASP A 43 44.08 -5.02 6.68
CA ASP A 43 43.33 -4.50 7.84
C ASP A 43 43.87 -3.15 8.30
N THR A 44 43.08 -2.40 9.09
CA THR A 44 43.41 -1.97 10.48
C THR A 44 42.26 -1.11 11.04
N GLU A 45 41.98 -1.25 12.33
CA GLU A 45 40.96 -0.51 13.07
C GLU A 45 41.40 0.95 13.36
N ASP A 46 40.43 1.88 13.41
CA ASP A 46 40.48 2.96 14.40
C ASP A 46 39.05 3.24 14.91
N ALA A 47 38.93 3.55 16.19
CA ALA A 47 37.65 3.62 16.88
C ALA A 47 37.14 5.06 16.90
N LYS A 48 35.98 5.30 16.27
CA LYS A 48 35.20 6.51 16.52
C LYS A 48 33.75 6.19 16.90
N ASP A 49 33.48 6.35 18.19
CA ASP A 49 32.13 6.56 18.72
C ASP A 49 31.44 7.71 17.99
N THR A 50 30.23 7.45 17.48
CA THR A 50 29.20 8.45 17.21
C THR A 50 27.83 7.76 17.32
N THR A 51 27.46 7.26 18.50
CA THR A 51 26.09 6.76 18.76
C THR A 51 25.12 7.90 19.08
N VAL A 52 25.10 8.94 18.23
CA VAL A 52 24.15 10.07 18.29
C VAL A 52 23.89 10.56 16.86
N ASP A 53 22.68 10.32 16.33
CA ASP A 53 22.01 11.15 15.29
C ASP A 53 20.67 10.54 14.81
N ASN A 54 20.51 9.20 14.88
CA ASN A 54 19.37 8.49 14.26
C ASN A 54 17.98 8.91 14.82
N GLU A 55 17.90 9.10 16.13
CA GLU A 55 16.71 9.53 16.90
C GLU A 55 16.10 10.83 16.33
N LYS A 56 16.95 11.81 16.00
CA LYS A 56 16.52 13.12 15.49
C LYS A 56 16.03 13.08 14.05
N VAL A 57 16.40 12.05 13.28
CA VAL A 57 15.94 11.88 11.89
C VAL A 57 14.58 11.18 11.86
N GLU A 58 14.43 10.07 12.59
CA GLU A 58 13.16 9.31 12.68
C GLU A 58 12.00 10.19 13.16
N ASN A 59 12.19 10.94 14.23
CA ASN A 59 11.19 11.86 14.78
C ASN A 59 10.76 12.93 13.73
N SER A 60 11.69 13.36 12.86
CA SER A 60 11.40 14.31 11.79
C SER A 60 10.62 13.70 10.62
N GLU A 61 10.89 12.44 10.23
CA GLU A 61 10.11 11.78 9.18
C GLU A 61 8.69 11.47 9.66
N LYS A 62 8.53 11.05 10.93
CA LYS A 62 7.20 10.90 11.54
C LYS A 62 6.38 12.18 11.41
N GLN A 63 6.97 13.32 11.74
CA GLN A 63 6.28 14.61 11.63
C GLN A 63 5.95 14.96 10.17
N ILE A 64 6.82 14.67 9.20
CA ILE A 64 6.54 14.87 7.76
C ILE A 64 5.29 14.11 7.31
N TYR A 65 5.07 12.87 7.78
CA TYR A 65 3.88 12.11 7.40
C TYR A 65 2.61 12.49 8.20
N ILE A 66 2.75 12.93 9.45
CA ILE A 66 1.62 13.57 10.18
C ILE A 66 1.21 14.87 9.48
N ASP A 67 2.17 15.76 9.18
CA ASP A 67 1.94 17.01 8.46
C ASP A 67 1.28 16.75 7.10
N LYS A 68 1.69 15.69 6.37
CA LYS A 68 1.04 15.30 5.11
C LYS A 68 -0.43 14.94 5.30
N LEU A 69 -0.77 14.12 6.29
CA LEU A 69 -2.15 13.72 6.56
C LEU A 69 -3.00 14.91 7.03
N ASP A 70 -2.46 15.76 7.91
CA ASP A 70 -3.14 16.97 8.40
C ASP A 70 -3.37 17.98 7.26
N ASN A 71 -2.42 18.14 6.34
CA ASN A 71 -2.59 18.97 5.14
C ASN A 71 -3.62 18.40 4.16
N ILE A 72 -3.74 17.07 4.03
CA ILE A 72 -4.85 16.46 3.26
C ILE A 72 -6.18 16.81 3.92
N ASN A 73 -6.32 16.58 5.23
CA ASN A 73 -7.54 16.87 5.98
C ASN A 73 -7.98 18.34 5.88
N ALA A 74 -7.04 19.29 6.03
CA ALA A 74 -7.30 20.71 5.84
C ALA A 74 -7.64 21.05 4.36
N GLY A 75 -6.99 20.37 3.42
CA GLY A 75 -7.18 20.53 1.98
C GLY A 75 -8.56 20.11 1.48
N LEU A 76 -9.27 19.19 2.16
CA LEU A 76 -10.63 18.74 1.79
C LEU A 76 -11.67 19.87 1.75
N THR A 77 -11.35 21.05 2.30
CA THR A 77 -12.16 22.27 2.17
C THR A 77 -12.28 22.80 0.73
N ASP A 78 -11.55 22.25 -0.25
CA ASP A 78 -11.80 22.50 -1.68
C ASP A 78 -13.03 21.72 -2.22
N LEU A 79 -13.40 20.60 -1.58
CA LEU A 79 -14.56 19.77 -1.94
C LEU A 79 -15.89 20.32 -1.40
N ASP A 80 -15.84 21.32 -0.53
CA ASP A 80 -16.97 21.89 0.22
C ASP A 80 -18.12 22.37 -0.68
N MET A 81 -17.80 22.84 -1.90
CA MET A 81 -18.78 23.24 -2.91
C MET A 81 -19.40 22.06 -3.67
N LEU A 82 -18.66 20.96 -3.84
CA LEU A 82 -19.15 19.73 -4.47
C LEU A 82 -20.09 18.97 -3.51
N TYR A 83 -19.73 18.91 -2.22
CA TYR A 83 -20.60 18.35 -1.16
C TYR A 83 -21.94 19.08 -1.03
N LYS A 84 -22.01 20.36 -1.39
CA LYS A 84 -23.25 21.19 -1.40
C LYS A 84 -23.94 21.23 -2.77
N GLY A 85 -23.41 20.52 -3.76
CA GLY A 85 -23.88 20.51 -5.14
C GLY A 85 -24.99 19.50 -5.42
N SER A 86 -25.00 18.96 -6.63
CA SER A 86 -25.89 17.87 -7.04
C SER A 86 -25.43 16.52 -6.48
N ALA A 87 -26.28 15.50 -6.59
CA ALA A 87 -25.93 14.12 -6.25
C ALA A 87 -24.88 13.47 -7.20
N THR A 88 -24.44 14.19 -8.24
CA THR A 88 -23.24 13.87 -9.03
C THR A 88 -22.01 14.53 -8.42
N ASP A 89 -22.11 15.79 -8.01
CA ASP A 89 -21.00 16.54 -7.40
C ASP A 89 -20.60 15.93 -6.06
N MET A 90 -21.57 15.50 -5.23
CA MET A 90 -21.32 14.72 -4.02
C MET A 90 -20.56 13.42 -4.29
N LYS A 91 -20.80 12.76 -5.45
CA LYS A 91 -20.04 11.56 -5.83
C LYS A 91 -18.62 11.92 -6.25
N THR A 92 -18.42 13.03 -6.93
CA THR A 92 -17.07 13.54 -7.23
C THR A 92 -16.32 13.81 -5.92
N ALA A 93 -16.95 14.47 -4.95
CA ALA A 93 -16.36 14.78 -3.65
C ALA A 93 -15.89 13.53 -2.88
N VAL A 94 -16.78 12.57 -2.60
CA VAL A 94 -16.39 11.37 -1.82
C VAL A 94 -15.32 10.52 -2.52
N ASN A 95 -15.34 10.44 -3.86
CA ASN A 95 -14.34 9.67 -4.60
C ASN A 95 -12.98 10.39 -4.64
N GLU A 96 -12.96 11.72 -4.74
CA GLU A 96 -11.73 12.52 -4.67
C GLU A 96 -11.12 12.46 -3.25
N GLU A 97 -11.95 12.58 -2.21
CA GLU A 97 -11.51 12.41 -0.82
C GLU A 97 -10.95 11.00 -0.57
N TYR A 98 -11.66 9.94 -0.98
CA TYR A 98 -11.14 8.58 -0.88
C TYR A 98 -9.83 8.40 -1.63
N THR A 99 -9.72 8.97 -2.85
CA THR A 99 -8.51 8.89 -3.67
C THR A 99 -7.31 9.57 -2.99
N ARG A 100 -7.51 10.73 -2.36
CA ARG A 100 -6.45 11.43 -1.60
C ARG A 100 -5.96 10.58 -0.43
N TRP A 101 -6.89 10.01 0.35
CA TRP A 101 -6.54 9.16 1.49
C TRP A 101 -5.87 7.84 1.06
N ASP A 102 -6.35 7.17 0.00
CA ASP A 102 -5.79 5.89 -0.45
C ASP A 102 -4.39 6.08 -1.05
N ASN A 103 -4.17 7.15 -1.82
CA ASN A 103 -2.82 7.52 -2.30
C ASN A 103 -1.85 7.75 -1.12
N ALA A 104 -2.27 8.49 -0.09
CA ALA A 104 -1.45 8.76 1.09
C ALA A 104 -1.15 7.48 1.90
N LEU A 105 -2.13 6.61 2.10
CA LEU A 105 -1.95 5.33 2.78
C LEU A 105 -0.98 4.42 2.01
N ASN A 106 -1.12 4.32 0.68
CA ASN A 106 -0.21 3.52 -0.15
C ASN A 106 1.23 4.05 -0.10
N GLU A 107 1.43 5.37 -0.03
CA GLU A 107 2.76 5.98 0.16
C GLU A 107 3.33 5.64 1.55
N ILE A 108 2.55 5.85 2.62
CA ILE A 108 2.94 5.56 4.02
C ILE A 108 3.30 4.07 4.18
N TYR A 109 2.48 3.15 3.67
CA TYR A 109 2.78 1.72 3.63
C TYR A 109 4.06 1.42 2.84
N GLY A 110 4.27 2.12 1.73
CA GLY A 110 5.46 2.07 0.89
C GLY A 110 6.75 2.50 1.60
N VAL A 111 6.67 3.37 2.61
CA VAL A 111 7.79 3.79 3.47
C VAL A 111 7.98 2.83 4.64
N VAL A 112 6.91 2.53 5.39
CA VAL A 112 6.94 1.61 6.55
C VAL A 112 7.62 0.28 6.19
N ARG A 113 7.27 -0.30 5.04
CA ARG A 113 7.84 -1.59 4.57
C ARG A 113 9.35 -1.59 4.28
N THR A 114 10.02 -0.43 4.30
CA THR A 114 11.48 -0.33 4.16
C THR A 114 12.21 -0.36 5.50
N LYS A 115 11.49 -0.08 6.60
CA LYS A 115 12.04 -0.02 7.96
C LYS A 115 11.86 -1.32 8.75
N LEU A 116 10.73 -2.01 8.52
CA LEU A 116 10.36 -3.21 9.30
C LEU A 116 11.26 -4.41 9.02
N SER A 117 11.58 -5.17 10.07
CA SER A 117 12.17 -6.51 9.90
C SER A 117 11.21 -7.46 9.20
N THR A 118 11.73 -8.57 8.66
CA THR A 118 10.92 -9.61 7.99
C THR A 118 9.77 -10.14 8.84
N ILE A 119 9.91 -10.17 10.17
CA ILE A 119 8.88 -10.65 11.10
C ILE A 119 7.78 -9.59 11.26
N GLU A 120 8.16 -8.33 11.46
CA GLU A 120 7.23 -7.21 11.61
C GLU A 120 6.49 -6.94 10.31
N MET A 121 7.18 -6.94 9.16
CA MET A 121 6.59 -6.82 7.84
C MET A 121 5.58 -7.94 7.59
N SER A 122 5.94 -9.19 7.89
CA SER A 122 4.99 -10.31 7.76
C SER A 122 3.77 -10.13 8.67
N ASN A 123 3.91 -9.49 9.83
CA ASN A 123 2.76 -9.20 10.70
C ASN A 123 1.91 -8.05 10.16
N LEU A 124 2.52 -6.97 9.66
CA LEU A 124 1.83 -5.90 8.97
C LEU A 124 1.04 -6.41 7.74
N GLU A 125 1.59 -7.32 6.94
CA GLU A 125 0.86 -7.95 5.82
C GLU A 125 -0.43 -8.67 6.28
N LYS A 126 -0.41 -9.30 7.46
CA LYS A 126 -1.59 -9.95 8.06
C LYS A 126 -2.59 -8.91 8.58
N GLU A 127 -2.10 -7.82 9.17
CA GLU A 127 -2.93 -6.70 9.62
C GLU A 127 -3.61 -6.00 8.44
N GLU A 128 -2.88 -5.61 7.40
CA GLU A 128 -3.44 -5.00 6.18
C GLU A 128 -4.48 -5.92 5.51
N PHE A 129 -4.17 -7.21 5.38
CA PHE A 129 -5.12 -8.18 4.81
C PHE A 129 -6.40 -8.32 5.65
N GLN A 130 -6.34 -8.07 6.96
CA GLN A 130 -7.52 -8.08 7.81
C GLN A 130 -8.25 -6.73 7.78
N TRP A 131 -7.52 -5.62 7.91
CA TRP A 131 -8.02 -4.26 7.80
C TRP A 131 -8.75 -4.01 6.47
N ILE A 132 -8.25 -4.51 5.34
CA ILE A 132 -8.94 -4.40 4.04
C ILE A 132 -10.33 -5.05 4.09
N LYS A 133 -10.49 -6.22 4.73
CA LYS A 133 -11.80 -6.87 4.89
C LYS A 133 -12.71 -6.08 5.81
N ASP A 134 -12.15 -5.54 6.89
CA ASP A 134 -12.93 -4.83 7.90
C ASP A 134 -13.38 -3.46 7.36
N LYS A 135 -12.52 -2.72 6.63
CA LYS A 135 -12.89 -1.57 5.78
C LYS A 135 -14.02 -1.93 4.81
N GLU A 136 -13.85 -3.01 4.05
CA GLU A 136 -14.83 -3.48 3.08
C GLU A 136 -16.15 -3.95 3.72
N ALA A 137 -16.13 -4.41 4.98
CA ALA A 137 -17.33 -4.80 5.72
C ALA A 137 -18.04 -3.57 6.29
N THR A 138 -17.31 -2.67 6.96
CA THR A 138 -17.84 -1.41 7.51
C THR A 138 -18.52 -0.56 6.43
N ALA A 139 -17.90 -0.41 5.26
CA ALA A 139 -18.50 0.33 4.15
C ALA A 139 -19.81 -0.29 3.63
N LYS A 140 -19.90 -1.63 3.60
CA LYS A 140 -21.14 -2.36 3.22
C LYS A 140 -22.22 -2.23 4.29
N GLU A 141 -21.85 -2.19 5.57
CA GLU A 141 -22.81 -1.94 6.65
C GLU A 141 -23.34 -0.50 6.62
N ALA A 142 -22.45 0.48 6.45
CA ALA A 142 -22.80 1.91 6.37
C ALA A 142 -23.78 2.19 5.22
N SER A 143 -23.54 1.63 4.03
CA SER A 143 -24.39 1.82 2.86
C SER A 143 -25.68 1.00 2.84
N SER A 144 -25.74 -0.11 3.59
CA SER A 144 -26.81 -1.12 3.53
C SER A 144 -28.24 -0.58 3.59
N LYS A 145 -28.48 0.48 4.36
CA LYS A 145 -29.79 1.10 4.59
C LYS A 145 -30.31 1.90 3.38
N PHE A 146 -29.42 2.22 2.44
CA PHE A 146 -29.69 3.08 1.28
C PHE A 146 -29.76 2.30 -0.06
N LYS A 147 -29.76 0.96 0.04
CA LYS A 147 -29.56 0.03 -1.08
C LYS A 147 -30.45 0.30 -2.29
N GLY A 148 -29.84 0.37 -3.47
CA GLY A 148 -30.46 0.71 -4.76
C GLY A 148 -30.64 2.22 -4.99
N GLY A 149 -30.35 3.07 -4.01
CA GLY A 149 -30.34 4.52 -4.13
C GLY A 149 -28.93 5.09 -4.35
N THR A 150 -28.84 6.32 -4.83
CA THR A 150 -27.54 7.03 -4.97
C THR A 150 -26.80 7.19 -3.63
N ALA A 151 -27.53 7.29 -2.51
CA ALA A 151 -26.95 7.34 -1.18
C ALA A 151 -26.19 6.05 -0.78
N GLU A 152 -26.48 4.89 -1.38
CA GLU A 152 -25.68 3.66 -1.16
C GLU A 152 -24.21 3.91 -1.53
N ILE A 153 -23.97 4.51 -2.70
CA ILE A 153 -22.62 4.81 -3.21
C ILE A 153 -21.94 5.88 -2.34
N LEU A 154 -22.68 6.92 -1.93
CA LEU A 154 -22.13 8.01 -1.11
C LEU A 154 -21.65 7.49 0.25
N MET A 155 -22.52 6.82 1.02
CA MET A 155 -22.16 6.28 2.33
C MET A 155 -21.08 5.19 2.24
N TYR A 156 -21.03 4.44 1.13
CA TYR A 156 -19.97 3.46 0.89
C TYR A 156 -18.61 4.13 0.79
N THR A 157 -18.45 5.07 -0.14
CA THR A 157 -17.16 5.73 -0.38
C THR A 157 -16.76 6.64 0.77
N GLU A 158 -17.70 7.33 1.44
CA GLU A 158 -17.43 8.09 2.68
C GLU A 158 -16.89 7.20 3.80
N SER A 159 -17.44 5.98 3.97
CA SER A 159 -16.92 5.02 4.93
C SER A 159 -15.52 4.52 4.54
N LEU A 160 -15.25 4.28 3.25
CA LEU A 160 -13.92 3.91 2.78
C LEU A 160 -12.90 5.03 3.03
N ALA A 161 -13.26 6.29 2.77
CA ALA A 161 -12.43 7.48 3.01
C ALA A 161 -12.02 7.59 4.48
N ASN A 162 -12.99 7.53 5.39
CA ASN A 162 -12.72 7.63 6.82
C ASN A 162 -11.86 6.46 7.34
N THR A 163 -12.16 5.21 6.96
CA THR A 163 -11.35 4.06 7.41
C THR A 163 -9.94 4.04 6.81
N THR A 164 -9.73 4.55 5.59
CA THR A 164 -8.39 4.73 5.00
C THR A 164 -7.60 5.86 5.67
N LYS A 165 -8.23 7.01 5.95
CA LYS A 165 -7.65 8.11 6.72
C LYS A 165 -7.11 7.62 8.07
N ASP A 166 -7.96 6.95 8.84
CA ASP A 166 -7.64 6.50 10.19
C ASP A 166 -6.48 5.48 10.19
N ARG A 167 -6.44 4.57 9.20
CA ARG A 167 -5.29 3.65 8.99
C ARG A 167 -4.01 4.37 8.61
N GLY A 168 -4.10 5.45 7.82
CA GLY A 168 -2.96 6.30 7.48
C GLY A 168 -2.27 6.86 8.74
N TYR A 169 -3.06 7.45 9.65
CA TYR A 169 -2.55 7.90 10.95
C TYR A 169 -2.05 6.72 11.80
N GLU A 170 -2.74 5.58 11.83
CA GLU A 170 -2.30 4.41 12.60
C GLU A 170 -0.90 3.92 12.17
N LEU A 171 -0.65 3.77 10.87
CA LEU A 171 0.65 3.31 10.37
C LEU A 171 1.79 4.26 10.73
N VAL A 172 1.59 5.58 10.60
CA VAL A 172 2.59 6.59 11.00
C VAL A 172 2.82 6.56 12.52
N GLN A 173 1.75 6.45 13.32
CA GLN A 173 1.85 6.45 14.77
C GLN A 173 2.46 5.16 15.34
N LYS A 174 2.37 4.03 14.63
CA LYS A 174 2.80 2.70 15.08
C LYS A 174 4.15 2.25 14.53
N TYR A 175 4.53 2.69 13.32
CA TYR A 175 5.71 2.19 12.60
C TYR A 175 6.67 3.28 12.09
N MET A 176 6.35 4.55 12.29
CA MET A 176 7.31 5.67 12.14
C MET A 176 7.69 6.28 13.49
N THR A 177 7.39 5.59 14.59
CA THR A 177 8.02 5.85 15.90
C THR A 177 9.40 5.22 15.96
N GLU A 178 10.29 5.84 16.75
CA GLU A 178 11.64 5.35 17.02
C GLU A 178 11.66 3.85 17.38
N LEU A 179 12.59 3.12 16.76
CA LEU A 179 12.85 1.70 17.05
C LEU A 179 13.41 1.55 18.47
N ALA A 180 12.72 0.77 19.30
CA ALA A 180 13.03 0.54 20.72
C ALA A 180 13.72 -0.80 20.98
#